data_AF-A0AAV0LRJ4-F1
#
_entry.id   AF-A0AAV0LRJ4-F1
#
_cell.length_a   1.000
_cell.length_b   1.000
_cell.length_c   1.000
_cell.angle_alpha   90.00
_cell.angle_beta   90.00
_cell.angle_gamma   90.00
#
_symmetry.space_group_name_H-M   'P 1'
#
loop_
_entity.id
_entity.type
_entity.pdbx_description
1 polymer ?
#
loop_
_entity_poly.entity_id
_entity_poly.type
_entity_poly.pdbx_seq_one_letter_code
_entity_poly.pdbx_strand_id
1 'polypeptide(L)'
;MANITVDEVRKAQRAEGPATIMAIGTANPANCVDQSTYPDFYFRITNSDHMTELKRKFQRMSKLELKEEKLRASRHVLAEYGNMSSACVLFILDEMRKKSAADGCATTGEGLDWGVLFGFGPGLTVETVVLHSVAL
;
A
#
# COMPACT_ATOMS: atom_id res chain seq x y z
N MET A 1 -10.59 -51.56 -5.77
CA MET A 1 -10.62 -50.10 -5.57
C MET A 1 -9.27 -49.56 -6.01
N ALA A 2 -9.24 -48.64 -6.98
CA ALA A 2 -7.98 -48.07 -7.45
C ALA A 2 -7.45 -47.08 -6.40
N ASN A 3 -6.21 -47.26 -5.95
CA ASN A 3 -5.54 -46.34 -5.03
C ASN A 3 -5.09 -45.11 -5.81
N ILE A 4 -5.84 -44.02 -5.68
CA ILE A 4 -5.46 -42.71 -6.20
C ILE A 4 -4.28 -42.20 -5.38
N THR A 5 -3.19 -41.84 -6.04
CA THR A 5 -1.98 -41.33 -5.40
C THR A 5 -2.13 -39.85 -5.04
N VAL A 6 -1.42 -39.41 -4.00
CA VAL A 6 -1.47 -38.00 -3.54
C VAL A 6 -1.05 -37.03 -4.66
N ASP A 7 -0.15 -37.46 -5.55
CA ASP A 7 0.29 -36.66 -6.69
C ASP A 7 -0.77 -36.52 -7.78
N GLU A 8 -1.60 -37.54 -8.01
CA GLU A 8 -2.76 -37.46 -8.91
C GLU A 8 -3.81 -36.48 -8.39
N VAL A 9 -4.07 -36.50 -7.07
CA VAL A 9 -4.98 -35.52 -6.43
C VAL A 9 -4.44 -34.10 -6.59
N ARG A 10 -3.13 -33.90 -6.34
CA ARG A 10 -2.48 -32.58 -6.46
C ARG A 10 -2.43 -32.08 -7.89
N LYS A 11 -2.29 -32.98 -8.88
CA LYS A 11 -2.30 -32.62 -10.28
C LYS A 11 -3.69 -32.24 -10.77
N ALA A 12 -4.72 -32.96 -10.34
CA ALA A 12 -6.12 -32.66 -10.68
C ALA A 12 -6.62 -31.32 -10.10
N GLN A 13 -6.01 -30.83 -9.01
CA GLN A 13 -6.36 -29.55 -8.38
C GLN A 13 -5.65 -28.32 -8.97
N ARG A 14 -4.68 -28.52 -9.89
CA ARG A 14 -3.91 -27.40 -10.46
C ARG A 14 -4.59 -26.85 -11.70
N ALA A 15 -4.65 -25.52 -11.80
CA ALA A 15 -4.97 -24.84 -13.04
C ALA A 15 -3.76 -24.93 -13.99
N GLU A 16 -4.01 -25.24 -15.27
CA GLU A 16 -2.99 -25.27 -16.31
C GLU A 16 -2.99 -23.96 -17.11
N GLY A 17 -1.80 -23.52 -17.51
CA GLY A 17 -1.60 -22.34 -18.36
C GLY A 17 -1.22 -21.05 -17.61
N PRO A 18 -0.79 -20.01 -18.35
CA PRO A 18 -0.47 -18.71 -17.78
C PRO A 18 -1.73 -18.00 -17.28
N ALA A 19 -1.61 -17.26 -16.16
CA ALA A 19 -2.72 -16.48 -15.61
C ALA A 19 -3.20 -15.42 -16.62
N THR A 20 -4.51 -15.30 -16.79
CA THR A 20 -5.16 -14.31 -17.65
C THR A 20 -6.05 -13.41 -16.81
N ILE A 21 -6.01 -12.11 -17.06
CA ILE A 21 -6.94 -11.15 -16.48
C ILE A 21 -8.29 -11.33 -17.18
N MET A 22 -9.31 -11.79 -16.45
CA MET A 22 -10.65 -12.03 -17.00
C MET A 22 -11.56 -10.80 -16.97
N ALA A 23 -11.35 -9.89 -16.01
CA ALA A 23 -12.03 -8.60 -15.94
C ALA A 23 -11.29 -7.64 -14.99
N ILE A 24 -11.35 -6.33 -15.28
CA ILE A 24 -10.95 -5.26 -14.36
C ILE A 24 -12.09 -4.25 -14.32
N GLY A 25 -12.54 -3.89 -13.11
CA GLY A 25 -13.47 -2.79 -12.88
C GLY A 25 -12.86 -1.82 -11.88
N THR A 26 -12.98 -0.52 -12.13
CA THR A 26 -12.54 0.54 -11.20
C THR A 26 -13.77 1.29 -10.69
N ALA A 27 -13.79 1.56 -9.39
CA ALA A 27 -14.84 2.36 -8.76
C ALA A 27 -14.16 3.53 -8.04
N ASN A 28 -13.83 4.58 -8.80
CA ASN A 28 -13.33 5.82 -8.20
C ASN A 28 -14.54 6.68 -7.83
N PRO A 29 -14.73 7.07 -6.55
CA PRO A 29 -15.74 8.05 -6.20
C PRO A 29 -15.46 9.37 -6.93
N ALA A 30 -16.50 10.08 -7.38
CA ALA A 30 -16.34 11.39 -8.03
C ALA A 30 -15.72 12.46 -7.11
N ASN A 31 -15.62 12.19 -5.81
CA ASN A 31 -15.22 13.15 -4.79
C ASN A 31 -13.71 13.04 -4.54
N CYS A 32 -12.95 14.04 -4.98
CA CYS A 32 -11.55 14.25 -4.61
C CYS A 32 -11.47 15.32 -3.50
N VAL A 33 -10.65 15.10 -2.47
CA VAL A 33 -10.46 16.04 -1.35
C VAL A 33 -8.99 16.38 -1.24
N ASP A 34 -8.69 17.69 -1.18
CA ASP A 34 -7.33 18.18 -1.04
C ASP A 34 -6.71 17.74 0.31
N GLN A 35 -5.48 17.21 0.27
CA GLN A 35 -4.81 16.65 1.44
C GLN A 35 -4.62 17.66 2.59
N SER A 36 -4.54 18.96 2.30
CA SER A 36 -4.45 20.02 3.30
C SER A 36 -5.77 20.21 4.06
N THR A 37 -6.90 19.94 3.40
CA THR A 37 -8.26 20.09 3.95
C THR A 37 -8.87 18.77 4.42
N TYR A 38 -8.29 17.64 4.01
CA TYR A 38 -8.74 16.29 4.34
C TYR A 38 -8.87 16.04 5.86
N PRO A 39 -7.95 16.50 6.74
CA PRO A 39 -8.12 16.37 8.18
C PRO A 39 -9.38 17.07 8.72
N ASP A 40 -9.73 18.24 8.17
CA ASP A 40 -10.92 18.98 8.61
C ASP A 40 -12.20 18.34 8.08
N PHE A 41 -12.20 17.90 6.83
CA PHE A 41 -13.30 17.15 6.24
C PHE A 41 -13.58 15.86 7.01
N TYR A 42 -12.55 15.03 7.21
CA TYR A 42 -12.65 13.73 7.86
C TYR A 42 -13.22 13.82 9.28
N PHE A 43 -12.67 14.70 10.13
CA PHE A 43 -13.11 14.82 11.52
C PHE A 43 -14.52 15.41 11.66
N ARG A 44 -14.95 16.23 10.69
CA ARG A 44 -16.32 16.75 10.65
C ARG A 44 -17.33 15.64 10.30
N ILE A 45 -17.09 14.89 9.23
CA ILE A 45 -18.04 13.86 8.78
C ILE A 45 -18.13 12.68 9.74
N THR A 46 -17.06 12.39 10.49
CA THR A 46 -17.06 11.33 11.51
C THR A 46 -17.50 11.81 12.89
N ASN A 47 -18.03 13.03 13.00
CA ASN A 47 -18.45 13.64 14.27
C ASN A 47 -17.34 13.63 15.35
N SER A 48 -16.09 13.75 14.92
CA SER A 48 -14.89 13.61 15.75
C SER A 48 -14.15 14.94 15.96
N ASP A 49 -14.72 16.08 15.57
CA ASP A 49 -14.07 17.40 15.65
C ASP A 49 -13.59 17.78 17.06
N HIS A 50 -14.19 17.20 18.10
CA HIS A 50 -13.79 17.36 19.50
C HIS A 50 -12.44 16.66 19.84
N MET A 51 -11.99 15.70 19.03
CA MET A 51 -10.73 14.97 19.18
C MET A 51 -9.54 15.82 18.66
N THR A 52 -9.39 17.01 19.22
CA THR A 52 -8.47 18.05 18.74
C THR A 52 -7.01 17.62 18.72
N GLU A 53 -6.55 16.79 19.67
CA GLU A 53 -5.18 16.27 19.68
C GLU A 53 -4.93 15.31 18.53
N LEU A 54 -5.87 14.39 18.28
CA LEU A 54 -5.78 13.43 17.18
C LEU A 54 -5.85 14.16 15.83
N LYS A 55 -6.75 15.14 15.70
CA LYS A 55 -6.85 16.02 14.53
C LYS A 55 -5.54 16.76 14.27
N ARG A 56 -4.89 17.27 15.31
CA ARG A 56 -3.58 17.94 15.22
C ARG A 56 -2.46 16.99 14.78
N LYS A 57 -2.45 15.75 15.27
CA LYS A 57 -1.52 14.70 14.79
C LYS A 57 -1.77 14.41 13.31
N PHE A 58 -3.03 14.29 12.91
CA PHE A 58 -3.43 14.06 11.52
C PHE A 58 -3.03 15.22 10.59
N GLN A 59 -3.22 16.47 11.04
CA GLN A 59 -2.74 17.68 10.34
C GLN A 59 -1.21 17.81 10.31
N ARG A 60 -0.48 17.20 11.24
CA ARG A 60 0.99 17.15 11.18
C ARG A 60 1.48 16.15 10.15
N MET A 61 0.78 15.03 9.99
CA MET A 61 1.08 14.08 8.91
C MET A 61 0.86 14.71 7.53
N SER A 62 -0.16 15.57 7.37
CA SER A 62 -0.34 16.35 6.14
C SER A 62 0.69 17.48 5.94
N LYS A 63 1.51 17.80 6.96
CA LYS A 63 2.59 18.80 6.92
C LYS A 63 3.97 18.23 6.62
N LEU A 64 4.09 16.93 6.34
CA LEU A 64 5.39 16.35 5.97
C LEU A 64 5.93 16.87 4.61
N GLU A 65 5.17 17.72 3.92
CA GLU A 65 5.52 18.34 2.63
C GLU A 65 6.07 17.33 1.62
N LEU A 66 5.58 16.09 1.71
CA LEU A 66 5.95 15.04 0.80
C LEU A 66 5.38 15.40 -0.57
N LYS A 67 6.25 15.43 -1.56
CA LYS A 67 5.81 15.51 -2.95
C LYS A 67 4.92 14.30 -3.25
N GLU A 68 3.88 14.48 -4.06
CA GLU A 68 2.84 13.45 -4.28
C GLU A 68 3.40 12.10 -4.72
N GLU A 69 4.50 12.10 -5.48
CA GLU A 69 5.17 10.89 -5.93
C GLU A 69 5.68 10.00 -4.79
N LYS A 70 5.94 10.55 -3.60
CA LYS A 70 6.47 9.77 -2.46
C LYS A 70 5.47 8.78 -1.89
N LEU A 71 4.18 8.95 -2.19
CA LEU A 71 3.13 8.00 -1.85
C LEU A 71 2.67 7.18 -3.05
N ARG A 72 3.32 7.28 -4.22
CA ARG A 72 2.91 6.60 -5.45
C ARG A 72 2.78 5.10 -5.26
N ALA A 73 3.80 4.42 -4.73
CA ALA A 73 3.77 2.97 -4.52
C ALA A 73 2.65 2.56 -3.55
N SER A 74 2.48 3.29 -2.45
CA SER A 74 1.39 3.05 -1.49
C SER A 74 0.01 3.26 -2.08
N ARG A 75 -0.17 4.33 -2.86
CA ARG A 75 -1.41 4.65 -3.57
C ARG A 75 -1.70 3.62 -4.66
N HIS A 76 -0.68 3.15 -5.38
CA HIS A 76 -0.82 2.10 -6.38
C HIS A 76 -1.29 0.79 -5.75
N VAL A 77 -0.63 0.30 -4.71
CA VAL A 77 -1.04 -0.93 -4.03
C VAL A 77 -2.44 -0.80 -3.43
N LEU A 78 -2.76 0.35 -2.83
CA LEU A 78 -4.11 0.60 -2.32
C LEU A 78 -5.16 0.61 -3.44
N ALA A 79 -4.85 1.19 -4.60
CA ALA A 79 -5.74 1.24 -5.75
C ALA A 79 -5.97 -0.14 -6.38
N GLU A 80 -4.92 -0.96 -6.48
CA GLU A 80 -4.98 -2.27 -7.13
C GLU A 80 -5.51 -3.38 -6.20
N TYR A 81 -5.15 -3.33 -4.91
CA TYR A 81 -5.38 -4.44 -3.98
C TYR A 81 -6.19 -4.06 -2.73
N GLY A 82 -6.49 -2.79 -2.52
CA GLY A 82 -7.13 -2.30 -1.31
C GLY A 82 -6.25 -2.47 -0.06
N ASN A 83 -6.88 -2.35 1.12
CA ASN A 83 -6.20 -2.57 2.39
C ASN A 83 -6.21 -4.07 2.75
N MET A 84 -5.12 -4.77 2.39
CA MET A 84 -4.82 -6.16 2.75
C MET A 84 -4.25 -6.32 4.17
N SER A 85 -4.47 -5.37 5.08
CA SER A 85 -3.97 -5.38 6.46
C SER A 85 -2.43 -5.48 6.51
N SER A 86 -1.87 -6.43 7.27
CA SER A 86 -0.43 -6.61 7.46
C SER A 86 0.35 -6.87 6.17
N ALA A 87 -0.29 -7.44 5.14
CA ALA A 87 0.38 -7.74 3.87
C ALA A 87 0.63 -6.50 3.00
N CYS A 88 -0.09 -5.39 3.22
CA CYS A 88 0.02 -4.17 2.40
C CYS A 88 1.45 -3.68 2.27
N VAL A 89 2.19 -3.61 3.37
CA VAL A 89 3.54 -3.04 3.37
C VAL A 89 4.51 -3.85 2.53
N LEU A 90 4.32 -5.17 2.43
CA LEU A 90 5.16 -6.04 1.60
C LEU A 90 4.92 -5.80 0.11
N PHE A 91 3.66 -5.63 -0.27
CA PHE A 91 3.29 -5.30 -1.66
C PHE A 91 3.78 -3.91 -2.05
N ILE A 92 3.75 -2.95 -1.14
CA ILE A 92 4.28 -1.59 -1.37
C ILE A 92 5.79 -1.63 -1.61
N LEU A 93 6.54 -2.42 -0.83
CA LEU A 93 7.97 -2.59 -1.03
C LEU A 93 8.29 -3.29 -2.35
N ASP A 94 7.52 -4.31 -2.72
CA ASP A 94 7.71 -5.01 -3.99
C ASP A 94 7.40 -4.09 -5.19
N GLU A 95 6.32 -3.32 -5.13
CA GLU A 95 5.97 -2.33 -6.15
C GLU A 95 7.06 -1.25 -6.27
N MET A 96 7.50 -0.66 -5.15
CA MET A 96 8.55 0.35 -5.13
C MET A 96 9.84 -0.16 -5.80
N ARG A 97 10.26 -1.38 -5.47
CA ARG A 97 11.44 -2.02 -6.05
C ARG A 97 11.26 -2.25 -7.56
N LYS A 98 10.14 -2.87 -7.98
CA LYS A 98 9.86 -3.17 -9.38
C LYS A 98 9.82 -1.90 -10.22
N LYS A 99 9.17 -0.86 -9.71
CA LYS A 99 9.01 0.39 -10.42
C LYS A 99 10.32 1.16 -10.52
N SER A 100 11.13 1.15 -9.46
CA SER A 100 12.48 1.71 -9.49
C SER A 100 13.36 1.05 -10.57
N ALA A 101 13.27 -0.28 -10.74
CA ALA A 101 13.98 -0.98 -11.80
C ALA A 101 13.47 -0.62 -13.21
N ALA A 102 12.15 -0.56 -13.39
CA ALA A 102 11.53 -0.21 -14.67
C ALA A 102 11.83 1.24 -15.09
N ASP A 103 11.89 2.16 -14.13
CA ASP A 103 12.14 3.58 -14.36
C ASP A 103 13.66 3.88 -14.44
N GLY A 104 14.54 2.87 -14.31
CA GLY A 104 15.99 3.03 -14.41
C GLY A 104 16.61 3.82 -13.25
N CYS A 105 16.00 3.78 -12.06
CA CYS A 105 16.53 4.44 -10.87
C CYS A 105 17.84 3.80 -10.40
N ALA A 106 18.67 4.58 -9.71
CA ALA A 106 19.94 4.10 -9.17
C ALA A 106 19.79 3.07 -8.04
N THR A 107 18.65 3.09 -7.32
CA THR A 107 18.43 2.24 -6.15
C THR A 107 17.01 1.69 -6.12
N THR A 108 16.79 0.62 -5.37
CA THR A 108 15.47 0.00 -5.12
C THR A 108 14.48 0.93 -4.40
N GLY A 109 14.95 2.02 -3.82
CA GLY A 109 14.18 3.02 -3.08
C GLY A 109 13.92 4.30 -3.90
N GLU A 110 13.53 4.15 -5.16
CA GLU A 110 13.24 5.28 -6.08
C GLU A 110 14.42 6.23 -6.25
N GLY A 111 15.65 5.69 -6.28
CA GLY A 111 16.89 6.47 -6.42
C GLY A 111 17.35 7.17 -5.13
N LEU A 112 16.70 6.91 -3.99
CA LEU A 112 17.12 7.40 -2.67
C LEU A 112 17.78 6.29 -1.86
N ASP A 113 18.71 6.65 -0.97
CA ASP A 113 19.42 5.69 -0.11
C ASP A 113 18.59 5.26 1.11
N TRP A 114 17.79 6.17 1.65
CA TRP A 114 17.06 5.96 2.90
C TRP A 114 15.55 6.12 2.71
N GLY A 115 14.80 5.24 3.37
CA GLY A 115 13.34 5.27 3.41
C GLY A 115 12.80 4.94 4.80
N VAL A 116 11.51 5.20 5.00
CA VAL A 116 10.79 4.84 6.23
C VAL A 116 9.53 4.09 5.87
N LEU A 117 9.26 3.01 6.60
CA LEU A 117 8.04 2.22 6.52
C LEU A 117 7.24 2.41 7.80
N PHE A 118 5.95 2.68 7.65
CA PHE A 118 5.01 2.81 8.75
C PHE A 118 3.94 1.72 8.70
N GLY A 119 3.72 1.04 9.83
CA GLY A 119 2.58 0.16 10.06
C GLY A 119 1.66 0.75 11.13
N PHE A 120 0.35 0.65 10.97
CA PHE A 120 -0.65 1.16 11.91
C PHE A 120 -1.60 0.04 12.34
N GLY A 121 -1.80 -0.14 13.65
CA GLY A 121 -2.63 -1.21 14.23
C GLY A 121 -3.56 -0.76 15.37
N PRO A 122 -4.46 -1.66 15.85
CA PRO A 122 -5.45 -1.34 16.88
C PRO A 122 -4.87 -0.84 18.22
N GLY A 123 -5.64 0.01 18.92
CA GLY A 123 -5.24 0.70 20.16
C GLY A 123 -4.88 2.16 19.88
N LEU A 124 -3.61 2.37 19.57
CA LEU A 124 -3.07 3.15 18.45
C LEU A 124 -1.58 2.81 18.47
N THR A 125 -1.21 1.78 17.73
CA THR A 125 0.19 1.31 17.65
C THR A 125 0.75 1.74 16.31
N VAL A 126 1.94 2.35 16.33
CA VAL A 126 2.69 2.71 15.13
C VAL A 126 3.99 1.91 15.14
N GLU A 127 4.18 1.10 14.11
CA GLU A 127 5.45 0.44 13.83
C GLU A 127 6.22 1.29 12.83
N THR A 128 7.49 1.57 13.11
CA THR A 128 8.35 2.39 12.24
C THR A 128 9.65 1.64 11.98
N VAL A 129 9.97 1.44 10.71
CA VAL A 129 11.21 0.79 10.28
C VAL A 129 11.96 1.72 9.34
N VAL A 130 13.22 2.00 9.64
CA VAL A 130 14.12 2.71 8.73
C VAL A 130 14.74 1.68 7.79
N LEU A 131 14.70 1.98 6.50
CA LEU A 131 15.17 1.09 5.44
C LEU A 131 16.33 1.76 4.71
N HIS A 132 17.34 0.97 4.36
CA HIS A 132 18.38 1.35 3.42
C HIS A 132 18.12 0.66 2.09
N SER A 133 18.10 1.42 1.00
CA SER A 133 17.92 0.87 -0.35
C SER A 133 19.21 0.18 -0.82
N VAL A 134 19.10 -0.55 -1.93
CA VAL A 134 20.22 -1.24 -2.55
C VAL A 134 20.32 -0.75 -3.99
N ALA A 135 21.54 -0.69 -4.53
CA ALA A 135 21.75 -0.39 -5.94
C ALA A 135 21.03 -1.41 -6.83
N LEU A 136 20.45 -0.92 -7.93
CA LEU A 136 19.77 -1.73 -8.95
C LEU A 136 20.71 -2.19 -10.06
#